data_AF-A0AAV5MUJ1-F1
#
_entry.id   AF-A0AAV5MUJ1-F1
#
_cell.length_a   1.000
_cell.length_b   1.000
_cell.length_c   1.000
_cell.angle_alpha   90.00
_cell.angle_beta   90.00
_cell.angle_gamma   90.00
#
_symmetry.space_group_name_H-M   'P 1'
#
loop_
_entity.id
_entity.type
_entity.pdbx_description
1 polymer ?
#
loop_
_entity_poly.entity_id
_entity_poly.type
_entity_poly.pdbx_seq_one_letter_code
_entity_poly.pdbx_strand_id
1 'polypeptide(L)'
;MADEQQKRDFVLNTPTSEPPPRSRTPDTNLIDDDTEYFKSLPPGYRFKPFDEELIIHYLNNKIHEKPLPRNKIKEVNLYAHNPETLA
;
A
#
# COMPACT_ATOMS: atom_id res chain seq x y z
N MET A 1 -4.06 33.74 38.55
CA MET A 1 -4.51 32.38 38.88
C MET A 1 -6.02 32.35 38.77
N ALA A 2 -6.51 31.84 37.65
CA ALA A 2 -7.86 31.32 37.45
C ALA A 2 -7.82 30.52 36.14
N ASP A 3 -7.91 29.20 36.29
CA ASP A 3 -8.15 28.22 35.23
C ASP A 3 -9.59 28.34 34.72
N GLU A 4 -9.81 28.23 33.40
CA GLU A 4 -11.06 27.65 32.87
C GLU A 4 -10.90 27.21 31.40
N GLN A 5 -10.45 25.98 31.23
CA GLN A 5 -11.14 24.98 30.41
C GLN A 5 -11.77 25.43 29.07
N GLN A 6 -10.96 25.74 28.05
CA GLN A 6 -11.45 25.62 26.67
C GLN A 6 -11.33 24.16 26.24
N LYS A 7 -12.47 23.48 26.42
CA LYS A 7 -12.96 22.26 25.78
C LYS A 7 -12.24 21.84 24.49
N ARG A 8 -12.24 20.51 24.34
CA ARG A 8 -12.33 19.68 23.12
C ARG A 8 -11.10 18.80 22.95
N ASP A 9 -11.17 17.50 22.78
CA ASP A 9 -12.21 16.52 23.01
C ASP A 9 -11.46 15.20 23.27
N PHE A 10 -12.09 14.37 24.07
CA PHE A 10 -11.81 12.97 24.31
C PHE A 10 -11.61 12.18 23.00
N VAL A 11 -10.38 11.80 22.62
CA VAL A 11 -10.09 10.55 21.86
C VAL A 11 -8.62 10.10 22.05
N LEU A 12 -8.36 9.14 22.93
CA LEU A 12 -8.21 7.76 22.42
C LEU A 12 -7.04 7.32 21.53
N ASN A 13 -6.13 8.15 20.99
CA ASN A 13 -5.44 7.74 19.75
C ASN A 13 -3.94 7.39 19.88
N THR A 14 -3.72 6.10 19.61
CA THR A 14 -2.52 5.25 19.53
C THR A 14 -1.34 5.82 18.74
N PRO A 15 -0.10 5.31 18.95
CA PRO A 15 1.02 5.55 18.05
C PRO A 15 0.74 4.79 16.74
N THR A 16 -0.06 5.37 15.86
CA THR A 16 -0.29 4.84 14.52
C THR A 16 0.99 5.03 13.72
N SER A 17 1.64 3.91 13.43
CA SER A 17 2.62 3.72 12.36
C SER A 17 1.93 3.98 11.00
N GLU A 18 1.57 5.22 10.72
CA GLU A 18 1.11 5.60 9.39
C GLU A 18 2.35 5.88 8.53
N PRO A 19 2.61 5.14 7.45
CA PRO A 19 3.68 5.51 6.53
C PRO A 19 3.34 6.87 5.90
N PRO A 20 4.34 7.73 5.64
CA PRO A 20 4.10 9.08 5.18
C PRO A 20 3.36 9.09 3.83
N PRO A 21 2.50 10.10 3.57
CA PRO A 21 1.79 10.20 2.30
C PRO A 21 2.79 10.38 1.14
N ARG A 22 2.69 9.53 0.12
CA ARG A 22 3.59 9.57 -1.06
C ARG A 22 3.31 10.84 -1.87
N SER A 23 4.17 11.86 -1.72
CA SER A 23 4.19 13.01 -2.63
C SER A 23 4.67 12.53 -4.01
N ARG A 24 3.84 12.71 -5.05
CA ARG A 24 4.25 12.47 -6.43
C ARG A 24 5.32 13.50 -6.83
N THR A 25 6.58 13.09 -6.91
CA THR A 25 7.66 13.89 -7.51
C THR A 25 8.01 13.35 -8.90
N PRO A 26 8.14 14.21 -9.93
CA PRO A 26 8.55 13.79 -11.26
C PRO A 26 10.07 13.73 -11.40
N ASP A 27 10.52 12.58 -11.91
CA ASP A 27 11.74 12.27 -12.68
C ASP A 27 13.12 12.64 -12.12
N THR A 28 13.84 11.62 -11.64
CA THR A 28 15.13 11.07 -12.16
C THR A 28 15.91 10.37 -11.03
N ASN A 29 16.28 9.10 -11.25
CA ASN A 29 16.93 8.16 -10.30
C ASN A 29 16.03 7.53 -9.21
N LEU A 30 14.96 6.85 -9.64
CA LEU A 30 14.23 5.92 -8.78
C LEU A 30 15.09 4.68 -8.53
N ILE A 31 15.89 4.69 -7.47
CA ILE A 31 16.07 3.44 -6.72
C ILE A 31 14.65 3.10 -6.29
N ASP A 32 14.05 2.14 -7.00
CA ASP A 32 12.68 1.72 -6.80
C ASP A 32 12.55 1.24 -5.34
N ASP A 33 12.03 2.10 -4.46
CA ASP A 33 11.87 1.86 -3.03
C ASP A 33 11.16 0.52 -2.77
N ASP A 34 10.26 0.15 -3.68
CA ASP A 34 9.59 -1.13 -3.65
C ASP A 34 10.57 -2.30 -3.90
N THR A 35 11.52 -2.17 -4.82
CA THR A 35 12.56 -3.19 -5.08
C THR A 35 13.45 -3.45 -3.87
N GLU A 36 13.88 -2.40 -3.14
CA GLU A 36 14.70 -2.57 -1.94
C GLU A 36 13.91 -3.26 -0.82
N TYR A 37 12.67 -2.85 -0.59
CA TYR A 37 11.78 -3.52 0.35
C TYR A 37 11.58 -5.00 0.02
N PHE A 38 11.30 -5.36 -1.24
CA PHE A 38 11.10 -6.76 -1.59
C PHE A 38 12.36 -7.61 -1.47
N LYS A 39 13.55 -6.98 -1.55
CA LYS A 39 14.85 -7.64 -1.31
C LYS A 39 15.13 -7.85 0.18
N SER A 40 14.56 -7.04 1.07
CA SER A 40 14.77 -7.15 2.51
C SER A 40 13.87 -8.21 3.18
N LEU A 41 12.86 -8.73 2.47
CA LEU A 41 11.98 -9.77 2.99
C LEU A 41 12.74 -11.09 3.22
N PRO A 42 12.42 -11.83 4.30
CA PRO A 42 13.07 -13.10 4.60
C PRO A 42 12.90 -14.14 3.48
N PRO A 43 13.86 -15.04 3.28
CA PRO A 43 13.71 -16.17 2.36
C PRO A 43 12.46 -16.99 2.66
N GLY A 44 11.69 -17.31 1.63
CA GLY A 44 10.43 -18.06 1.76
C GLY A 44 9.19 -17.17 1.94
N TYR A 45 9.34 -15.87 2.18
CA TYR A 45 8.22 -14.93 2.14
C TYR A 45 7.66 -14.85 0.72
N ARG A 46 6.34 -15.05 0.57
CA ARG A 46 5.66 -15.12 -0.73
C ARG A 46 4.28 -14.49 -0.64
N PHE A 47 3.81 -14.02 -1.78
CA PHE A 47 2.43 -13.58 -1.91
C PHE A 47 1.50 -14.81 -1.96
N LYS A 48 0.75 -15.04 -0.89
CA LYS A 48 -0.24 -16.12 -0.76
C LYS A 48 -1.47 -15.61 0.01
N PRO A 49 -2.23 -14.66 -0.55
CA PRO A 49 -3.43 -14.14 0.10
C PRO A 49 -4.55 -15.19 0.11
N PHE A 50 -5.49 -15.04 1.03
CA PHE A 50 -6.83 -15.63 0.91
C PHE A 50 -7.68 -14.87 -0.11
N ASP A 51 -8.75 -15.50 -0.61
CA ASP A 51 -9.66 -14.87 -1.58
C ASP A 51 -10.26 -13.56 -1.04
N GLU A 52 -10.63 -13.55 0.24
CA GLU A 52 -11.16 -12.38 0.93
C GLU A 52 -10.13 -11.24 0.99
N GLU A 53 -8.87 -11.55 1.31
CA GLU A 53 -7.80 -10.56 1.36
C GLU A 53 -7.54 -9.96 -0.02
N LEU A 54 -7.56 -10.78 -1.07
CA LEU A 54 -7.37 -10.34 -2.45
C LEU A 54 -8.48 -9.37 -2.86
N ILE A 55 -9.73 -9.69 -2.55
CA ILE A 55 -10.88 -8.84 -2.89
C ILE A 55 -10.85 -7.54 -2.08
N ILE A 56 -10.76 -7.62 -0.76
CA ILE A 56 -10.93 -6.48 0.14
C ILE A 56 -9.76 -5.51 0.03
N HIS A 57 -8.52 -6.00 0.06
CA HIS A 57 -7.34 -5.15 0.20
C HIS A 57 -6.70 -4.76 -1.13
N TYR A 58 -6.95 -5.51 -2.21
CA TYR A 58 -6.35 -5.23 -3.53
C TYR A 58 -7.38 -4.78 -4.55
N LEU A 59 -8.36 -5.64 -4.88
CA LEU A 59 -9.29 -5.34 -5.97
C LEU A 59 -10.23 -4.18 -5.62
N ASN A 60 -10.85 -4.24 -4.45
CA ASN A 60 -11.77 -3.21 -4.00
C ASN A 60 -11.07 -1.86 -3.81
N ASN A 61 -9.89 -1.88 -3.21
CA ASN A 61 -9.08 -0.66 -3.05
C ASN A 61 -8.67 -0.07 -4.40
N LYS A 62 -8.32 -0.89 -5.39
CA LYS A 62 -7.98 -0.43 -6.74
C LYS A 62 -9.16 0.29 -7.41
N ILE A 63 -10.36 -0.28 -7.34
CA ILE A 63 -11.57 0.30 -7.95
C ILE A 63 -11.94 1.64 -7.29
N HIS A 64 -11.70 1.75 -5.98
CA HIS A 64 -11.99 2.97 -5.21
C HIS A 64 -10.80 3.94 -5.11
N GLU A 65 -9.75 3.74 -5.92
CA GLU A 65 -8.52 4.56 -5.91
C GLU A 65 -7.87 4.73 -4.53
N LYS A 66 -8.06 3.73 -3.65
CA LYS A 66 -7.46 3.71 -2.31
C LYS A 66 -6.02 3.21 -2.38
N PRO A 67 -5.16 3.59 -1.41
CA PRO A 67 -3.80 3.07 -1.32
C PRO A 67 -3.78 1.54 -1.28
N LEU A 68 -3.00 0.93 -2.17
CA LEU A 68 -2.77 -0.51 -2.20
C LEU A 68 -1.62 -0.89 -1.26
N PRO A 69 -1.68 -2.06 -0.60
CA PRO A 69 -0.52 -2.65 0.05
C PRO A 69 0.64 -2.77 -0.94
N ARG A 70 1.89 -2.70 -0.47
CA ARG A 70 3.06 -2.83 -1.34
C ARG A 70 3.04 -4.18 -2.04
N ASN A 71 2.94 -4.16 -3.37
CA ASN A 71 2.71 -5.36 -4.17
C ASN A 71 3.46 -5.28 -5.50
N LYS A 72 3.58 -6.43 -6.18
CA LYS A 72 4.20 -6.54 -7.52
C LYS A 72 3.17 -6.76 -8.63
N ILE A 73 1.90 -6.45 -8.39
CA ILE A 73 0.80 -6.67 -9.34
C ILE A 73 0.88 -5.58 -10.42
N LYS A 74 1.16 -5.99 -11.66
CA LYS A 74 1.26 -5.08 -12.80
C LYS A 74 -0.11 -4.87 -13.44
N GLU A 75 -0.33 -3.68 -14.00
CA GLU A 75 -1.49 -3.42 -14.84
C GLU A 75 -1.22 -3.91 -16.26
N VAL A 76 -2.07 -4.80 -16.76
CA VAL A 76 -1.92 -5.39 -18.09
C VAL A 76 -3.30 -5.69 -18.68
N ASN A 77 -3.44 -5.54 -19.99
CA ASN A 77 -4.62 -6.03 -20.70
C ASN A 77 -4.48 -7.54 -20.95
N LEU A 78 -4.95 -8.35 -20.01
CA LEU A 78 -4.82 -9.81 -20.05
C LEU A 78 -5.25 -10.45 -21.38
N TYR A 79 -6.31 -9.94 -22.00
CA TYR A 79 -6.86 -10.51 -23.24
C TYR A 79 -6.04 -10.20 -24.50
N ALA A 80 -5.09 -9.27 -24.42
CA ALA A 80 -4.21 -8.93 -25.53
C ALA A 80 -2.94 -9.80 -25.60
N HIS A 81 -2.72 -10.69 -24.62
CA HIS A 81 -1.48 -11.44 -24.47
C HIS A 81 -1.72 -12.95 -24.41
N ASN A 82 -0.74 -13.71 -24.90
CA ASN A 82 -0.69 -15.15 -24.68
C ASN A 82 -0.26 -15.42 -23.22
N PRO A 83 -0.85 -16.39 -22.52
CA PRO A 83 -0.44 -16.76 -21.16
C PRO A 83 1.07 -16.95 -20.97
N GLU A 84 1.77 -17.52 -21.95
CA GLU A 84 3.23 -17.75 -21.90
C GLU A 84 4.04 -16.44 -21.96
N THR A 85 3.46 -15.36 -22.50
CA THR A 85 4.12 -14.05 -22.60
C THR A 85 3.97 -13.19 -21.34
N LEU A 86 3.15 -13.64 -20.38
CA LEU A 86 2.86 -12.93 -19.12
C LEU A 86 3.58 -13.50 -17.90
N ALA A 87 4.33 -14.60 -18.08
CA ALA A 87 5.06 -15.30 -17.02
C ALA A 87 6.31 -14.56 -16.52
#